data_AF-A0A842VKQ3-F1
#
_entry.id   AF-A0A842VKQ3-F1
#
_cell.length_a   1.000
_cell.length_b   1.000
_cell.length_c   1.000
_cell.angle_alpha   90.00
_cell.angle_beta   90.00
_cell.angle_gamma   90.00
#
_symmetry.space_group_name_H-M   'P 1'
#
loop_
_entity.id
_entity.type
_entity.pdbx_description
1 polymer ?
#
loop_
_entity_poly.entity_id
_entity_poly.type
_entity_poly.pdbx_seq_one_letter_code
_entity_poly.pdbx_strand_id
1 'polypeptide(L)' 'MQIKEFSKQAQFIVISHREENIVNSDRIYGVSMQQSGITDIFSVNLEEEAKRLIEAEDVVQSESA' A
#
# COMPACT_ATOMS: atom_id res chain seq x y z
N MET A 1 -11.96 -5.13 9.03
CA MET A 1 -12.88 -4.30 8.21
C MET A 1 -13.92 -5.22 7.56
N GLN A 2 -15.23 -4.95 7.68
CA GLN A 2 -16.27 -5.84 7.09
C GLN A 2 -16.07 -6.07 5.58
N ILE A 3 -15.65 -5.03 4.84
CA ILE A 3 -15.35 -5.11 3.41
C ILE A 3 -14.21 -6.10 3.11
N LYS A 4 -13.22 -6.23 4.00
CA LYS A 4 -12.10 -7.16 3.86
C LYS A 4 -12.54 -8.63 3.97
N GLU A 5 -13.60 -8.93 4.71
CA GLU A 5 -14.12 -10.31 4.73
C GLU A 5 -14.88 -10.64 3.44
N PHE A 6 -15.61 -9.67 2.88
CA PHE A 6 -16.32 -9.84 1.62
C PHE A 6 -15.40 -9.81 0.39
N SER A 7 -14.16 -9.30 0.52
CA SER A 7 -13.21 -9.26 -0.60
C SER A 7 -12.86 -10.64 -1.16
N LYS A 8 -13.07 -11.70 -0.36
CA LYS A 8 -12.93 -13.11 -0.78
C LYS A 8 -13.98 -13.54 -1.81
N GLN A 9 -15.10 -12.83 -1.90
CA GLN A 9 -16.25 -13.17 -2.75
C GLN A 9 -16.43 -12.18 -3.91
N ALA A 10 -15.97 -10.94 -3.75
CA ALA A 10 -16.08 -9.89 -4.77
C ALA A 10 -14.93 -8.90 -4.67
N GLN A 11 -14.59 -8.25 -5.78
CA GLN A 11 -13.57 -7.21 -5.79
C GLN A 11 -14.17 -5.86 -5.34
N PHE A 12 -13.50 -5.20 -4.40
CA PHE A 12 -13.88 -3.87 -3.92
C PHE A 12 -12.85 -2.83 -4.33
N ILE A 13 -13.34 -1.72 -4.88
CA ILE A 13 -12.55 -0.50 -5.09
C ILE A 13 -13.02 0.52 -4.05
N VAL A 14 -12.14 0.85 -3.11
CA VAL A 14 -12.45 1.76 -2.00
C VAL A 14 -11.62 3.02 -2.18
N ILE A 15 -12.29 4.17 -2.34
CA ILE A 15 -11.65 5.48 -2.35
C ILE A 15 -11.77 6.04 -0.93
N SER A 16 -10.64 6.22 -0.25
CA SER A 16 -10.63 6.71 1.12
C SER A 16 -9.36 7.45 1.46
N HIS A 17 -9.48 8.47 2.31
CA HIS A 17 -8.35 9.13 2.97
C HIS A 17 -8.08 8.60 4.39
N ARG A 18 -8.88 7.64 4.88
CA ARG A 18 -8.71 7.09 6.24
C ARG A 18 -7.60 6.05 6.26
N GLU A 19 -6.58 6.27 7.11
CA GLU A 19 -5.45 5.36 7.30
C GLU A 19 -5.90 3.93 7.61
N GLU A 20 -6.95 3.75 8.42
CA GLU A 20 -7.52 2.44 8.73
C GLU A 20 -7.90 1.65 7.47
N ASN A 21 -8.46 2.31 6.44
CA ASN A 21 -8.83 1.65 5.20
C ASN A 21 -7.61 1.34 4.32
N ILE A 22 -6.62 2.24 4.34
CA ILE A 22 -5.36 2.11 3.60
C ILE A 22 -4.57 0.90 4.13
N VAL A 23 -4.42 0.77 5.45
CA VAL A 23 -3.71 -0.34 6.10
C VAL A 23 -4.43 -1.68 5.91
N ASN A 24 -5.76 -1.67 5.79
CA ASN A 24 -6.53 -2.90 5.58
C ASN A 24 -6.58 -3.37 4.12
N SER A 25 -6.17 -2.52 3.16
CA SER A 25 -6.22 -2.80 1.72
C SER A 25 -5.06 -3.66 1.23
N ASP A 26 -5.31 -4.46 0.19
CA ASP A 26 -4.28 -5.33 -0.40
C ASP A 26 -3.32 -4.54 -1.31
N ARG A 27 -3.83 -3.51 -2.00
CA ARG A 27 -3.06 -2.59 -2.86
C ARG A 27 -3.61 -1.18 -2.73
N ILE A 28 -2.70 -0.21 -2.80
CA ILE A 28 -3.05 1.21 -2.78
C ILE A 28 -2.68 1.83 -4.12
N TYR A 29 -3.62 2.57 -4.71
CA TYR A 29 -3.36 3.45 -5.84
C TYR A 29 -3.36 4.88 -5.33
N GLY A 30 -2.16 5.45 -5.20
CA GLY A 30 -2.00 6.86 -4.90
C GLY A 30 -2.26 7.67 -6.15
N VAL A 31 -3.10 8.69 -6.02
CA VAL A 31 -3.41 9.63 -7.10
C VAL A 31 -2.86 10.98 -6.69
N SER A 32 -2.05 11.57 -7.55
CA SER A 32 -1.52 12.92 -7.36
C SER A 32 -1.84 13.79 -8.56
N MET A 33 -1.84 15.10 -8.37
CA MET A 33 -1.93 16.07 -9.45
C MET A 33 -0.59 16.77 -9.58
N GLN A 34 0.17 16.47 -10.63
CA GLN A 34 1.45 17.14 -10.89
C GLN A 34 1.23 18.54 -11.46
N GLN A 35 0.21 18.69 -12.30
CA GLN A 35 -0.24 19.96 -12.88
C GLN A 35 -1.77 20.04 -12.84
N SER A 36 -2.31 21.25 -12.92
CA SER A 36 -3.75 21.46 -12.91
C SER A 36 -4.41 20.68 -14.06
N GLY A 37 -5.26 19.71 -13.71
CA GLY A 37 -5.96 18.86 -14.67
C GLY A 37 -5.19 17.65 -15.20
N ILE A 38 -3.95 17.43 -14.74
CA ILE A 38 -3.14 16.25 -15.10
C ILE A 38 -2.92 15.41 -13.84
N THR A 39 -3.65 14.30 -13.75
CA THR A 39 -3.51 13.29 -12.69
C THR A 39 -2.45 12.26 -13.06
N ASP A 40 -1.61 11.93 -12.08
CA ASP A 40 -0.64 10.86 -12.13
C ASP A 40 -1.01 9.79 -11.08
N ILE A 41 -0.82 8.52 -11.41
CA ILE A 41 -1.24 7.38 -10.61
C ILE A 41 -0.03 6.52 -10.31
N PHE A 42 0.23 6.29 -9.02
CA PHE A 42 1.27 5.39 -8.54
C PHE A 42 0.65 4.23 -7.76
N SER A 43 1.16 3.03 -7.97
CA SER A 43 0.71 1.81 -7.29
C SER A 43 1.69 1.45 -6.20
N VAL A 44 1.20 1.27 -4.98
CA VAL A 44 1.98 0.78 -3.84
C VAL A 44 1.42 -0.57 -3.41
N ASN A 45 2.31 -1.56 -3.31
CA ASN A 45 2.01 -2.85 -2.71
C ASN A 45 2.58 -2.85 -1.29
N LEU A 46 1.70 -2.74 -0.28
CA LEU A 46 2.11 -2.64 1.11
C LEU A 46 2.87 -3.88 1.60
N GLU A 47 2.50 -5.08 1.15
CA GLU A 47 3.18 -6.31 1.55
C GLU A 47 4.61 -6.38 0.99
N GLU A 48 4.79 -5.91 -0.24
CA GLU A 48 6.10 -5.88 -0.89
C GLU A 48 7.00 -4.82 -0.27
N GLU A 49 6.44 -3.66 0.08
CA GLU A 49 7.18 -2.61 0.77
C GLU A 49 7.57 -3.01 2.19
N ALA A 50 6.67 -3.67 2.93
CA ALA A 50 6.99 -4.22 4.24
C ALA A 50 8.13 -5.24 4.17
N LYS A 51 8.14 -6.12 3.16
CA LYS A 51 9.25 -7.07 2.95
C LYS A 51 10.57 -6.40 2.65
N ARG A 52 10.59 -5.39 1.77
CA ARG A 52 11.79 -4.61 1.46
C ARG A 52 12.41 -3.95 2.70
N LEU A 53 11.57 -3.42 3.59
CA LEU A 53 12.02 -2.80 4.83
C LEU A 53 12.63 -3.82 5.79
N ILE A 54 12.03 -5.00 5.92
CA ILE A 54 12.56 -6.10 6.76
C ILE A 54 13.91 -6.61 6.20
N GLU A 55 14.01 -6.82 4.89
CA GLU A 55 15.25 -7.26 4.25
C GLU A 55 16.37 -6.23 4.38
N ALA A 56 16.05 -4.94 4.32
CA ALA A 56 17.03 -3.87 4.52
C ALA A 56 17.55 -3.81 5.97
N GLU A 57 16.71 -4.11 6.96
CA GLU A 57 17.12 -4.17 8.37
C GLU A 57 18.05 -5.38 8.65
N ASP A 58 17.78 -6.54 8.04
CA ASP A 58 18.62 -7.74 8.17
C ASP A 58 20.02 -7.56 7.57
N VAL A 59 20.14 -6.84 6.43
CA VAL A 59 21.45 -6.55 5.81
C VAL A 59 22.29 -5.65 6.72
N VAL A 60 21.70 -4.61 7.32
CA VAL A 60 22.40 -3.66 8.21
C VAL A 60 22.92 -4.35 9.48
N GLN A 61 22.18 -5.32 10.02
CA GLN A 61 22.64 -6.12 11.17
C GLN A 61 23.76 -7.10 10.81
N SER A 62 23.79 -7.60 9.57
CA SER A 62 24.86 -8.52 9.11
C SER A 62 26.19 -7.83 8.82
N GLU A 63 26.18 -6.55 8.41
CA GLU A 63 27.39 -5.76 8.14
C GLU A 63 28.01 -5.14 9.42
N SER A 64 27.30 -5.19 10.54
CA SER A 64 27.74 -4.65 11.83
C SER A 64 28.25 -5.71 12.83
N ALA A 65 28.37 -6.98 12.38
CA ALA A 65 28.90 -8.11 13.15
C ALA A 65 30.31 -8.54 12.69
#